data_AF-A0A2E3NPU5-F1
#
_entry.id   AF-A0A2E3NPU5-F1
#
_cell.length_a   1.000
_cell.length_b   1.000
_cell.length_c   1.000
_cell.angle_alpha   90.00
_cell.angle_beta   90.00
_cell.angle_gamma   90.00
#
_symmetry.space_group_name_H-M   'P 1'
#
loop_
_entity.id
_entity.type
_entity.pdbx_description
1 polymer ?
#
loop_
_entity_poly.entity_id
_entity_poly.type
_entity_poly.pdbx_seq_one_letter_code
_entity_poly.pdbx_strand_id
1 'polypeptide(L)'
;MSSMQRRLNLAAACVCLAGVMPGAAMAASVSAARHAALQERPLVREVEASLRAEDWASVYQRIEATGTEIPTNAEQELVAYRLATGLQAAPMAESGRRWLQAVALWSVVTTEALPDAGHGIQVPAFPATHAARTALRVWQARDDAQRLREAISTSQWPGALSPNGELLAR
;
A
#
# COMPACT_ATOMS: atom_id res chain seq x y z
N MET A 1 45.36 -7.87 3.10
CA MET A 1 44.12 -7.22 3.57
C MET A 1 43.37 -8.20 4.44
N SER A 2 43.29 -7.90 5.74
CA SER A 2 43.11 -8.84 6.86
C SER A 2 41.64 -9.22 7.10
N SER A 3 41.43 -10.47 7.54
CA SER A 3 40.14 -11.14 7.77
C SER A 3 39.22 -10.48 8.80
N MET A 4 39.66 -9.41 9.46
CA MET A 4 38.85 -8.63 10.40
C MET A 4 37.79 -7.74 9.74
N GLN A 5 38.05 -7.19 8.54
CA GLN A 5 37.06 -6.33 7.86
C GLN A 5 35.84 -7.11 7.35
N ARG A 6 35.96 -8.43 7.14
CA ARG A 6 34.83 -9.29 6.74
C ARG A 6 33.87 -9.59 7.89
N ARG A 7 34.32 -9.48 9.15
CA ARG A 7 33.47 -9.77 10.33
C ARG A 7 32.63 -8.56 10.77
N LEU A 8 33.07 -7.34 10.49
CA LEU A 8 32.31 -6.12 10.80
C LEU A 8 31.06 -5.94 9.92
N ASN A 9 31.05 -6.50 8.71
CA ASN A 9 29.88 -6.42 7.83
C ASN A 9 28.80 -7.47 8.12
N LEU A 10 29.06 -8.47 8.99
CA LEU A 10 28.04 -9.44 9.39
C LEU A 10 27.25 -9.00 10.63
N ALA A 11 27.81 -8.11 11.46
CA ALA A 11 27.15 -7.60 12.66
C ALA A 11 26.15 -6.46 12.37
N ALA A 12 26.25 -5.82 11.20
CA ALA A 12 25.34 -4.74 10.79
C ALA A 12 24.05 -5.25 10.11
N ALA A 13 23.96 -6.54 9.78
CA ALA A 13 22.77 -7.14 9.15
C ALA A 13 21.79 -7.79 10.15
N CYS A 14 22.10 -7.77 11.45
CA CYS A 14 21.26 -8.39 12.50
C CYS A 14 20.47 -7.39 13.36
N VAL A 15 20.47 -6.10 13.02
CA VAL A 15 19.80 -5.06 13.83
C VAL A 15 18.52 -4.58 13.14
N CYS A 16 17.53 -5.47 13.00
CA CYS A 16 16.15 -5.07 12.69
C CYS A 16 15.06 -5.92 13.40
N LEU A 17 15.41 -6.85 14.30
CA LEU A 17 14.44 -7.75 14.94
C LEU A 17 14.47 -7.76 16.47
N ALA A 18 14.97 -6.70 17.10
CA ALA A 18 14.87 -6.51 18.56
C ALA A 18 13.97 -5.31 18.87
N GLY A 19 12.68 -5.48 18.59
CA GLY A 19 11.60 -4.60 18.99
C GLY A 19 10.37 -5.43 19.33
N VAL A 20 10.56 -6.50 20.11
CA VAL A 20 9.46 -7.32 20.63
C VAL A 20 8.74 -6.49 21.68
N MET A 21 7.72 -5.74 21.26
CA MET A 21 6.69 -5.29 22.17
C MET A 21 5.88 -6.52 22.60
N PRO A 22 5.83 -6.87 23.90
CA PRO A 22 4.96 -7.93 24.38
C PRO A 22 3.52 -7.40 24.34
N GLY A 23 2.81 -7.75 23.27
CA GLY A 23 1.44 -7.28 23.01
C GLY A 23 0.99 -7.34 21.55
N ALA A 24 1.90 -7.60 20.61
CA ALA A 24 1.51 -7.86 19.22
C ALA A 24 0.76 -9.21 19.16
N ALA A 25 -0.55 -9.13 18.96
CA ALA A 25 -1.40 -10.26 18.62
C ALA A 25 -0.69 -11.11 17.55
N MET A 26 -0.55 -12.41 17.79
CA MET A 26 0.08 -13.32 16.83
C MET A 26 -0.60 -13.14 15.47
N ALA A 27 0.14 -12.63 14.48
CA ALA A 27 -0.32 -12.57 13.11
C ALA A 27 -0.69 -14.01 12.70
N ALA A 28 -1.98 -14.24 12.44
CA ALA A 28 -2.46 -15.57 12.14
C ALA A 28 -1.93 -15.99 10.76
N SER A 29 -1.11 -17.04 10.70
CA SER A 29 -0.65 -17.62 9.43
C SER A 29 -1.85 -18.21 8.68
N VAL A 30 -2.20 -17.62 7.53
CA VAL A 30 -3.28 -18.11 6.67
C VAL A 30 -2.74 -19.18 5.72
N SER A 31 -3.40 -20.35 5.68
CA SER A 31 -3.09 -21.39 4.70
C SER A 31 -3.64 -21.02 3.32
N ALA A 32 -3.07 -21.57 2.24
CA ALA A 32 -3.54 -21.32 0.87
C ALA A 32 -5.05 -21.63 0.69
N ALA A 33 -5.56 -22.69 1.33
CA ALA A 33 -6.99 -23.03 1.31
C ALA A 33 -7.85 -21.97 2.01
N ARG A 34 -7.35 -21.40 3.12
CA ARG A 34 -8.05 -20.31 3.83
C ARG A 34 -7.96 -18.99 3.06
N HIS A 35 -6.85 -18.73 2.35
CA HIS A 35 -6.74 -17.60 1.43
C HIS A 35 -7.80 -17.72 0.33
N ALA A 36 -7.89 -18.86 -0.36
CA ALA A 36 -8.91 -19.07 -1.39
C ALA A 36 -10.34 -18.89 -0.84
N ALA A 37 -10.63 -19.43 0.35
CA ALA A 37 -11.94 -19.26 0.98
C ALA A 37 -12.28 -17.79 1.34
N LEU A 38 -11.27 -16.94 1.59
CA LEU A 38 -11.50 -15.51 1.84
C LEU A 38 -11.91 -14.77 0.55
N GLN A 39 -11.36 -15.16 -0.60
CA GLN A 39 -11.72 -14.55 -1.90
C GLN A 39 -13.20 -14.77 -2.24
N GLU A 40 -13.78 -15.89 -1.80
CA GLU A 40 -15.18 -16.22 -2.06
C GLU A 40 -16.18 -15.57 -1.12
N ARG A 41 -15.70 -14.78 -0.15
CA ARG A 41 -16.59 -14.10 0.81
C ARG A 41 -17.47 -13.06 0.10
N PRO A 42 -18.75 -12.91 0.50
CA PRO A 42 -19.67 -11.98 -0.15
C PRO A 42 -19.14 -10.54 -0.23
N LEU A 43 -18.59 -10.03 0.87
CA LEU A 43 -18.06 -8.66 0.93
C LEU A 43 -16.90 -8.45 -0.05
N VAL A 44 -15.99 -9.42 -0.15
CA VAL A 44 -14.85 -9.36 -1.07
C VAL A 44 -15.33 -9.35 -2.51
N ARG A 45 -16.26 -10.26 -2.85
CA ARG A 45 -16.85 -10.34 -4.20
C ARG A 45 -17.63 -9.07 -4.57
N GLU A 46 -18.37 -8.47 -3.64
CA GLU A 46 -19.07 -7.20 -3.85
C GLU A 46 -18.09 -6.07 -4.17
N VAL A 47 -17.02 -5.93 -3.37
CA VAL A 47 -15.97 -4.93 -3.62
C VAL A 47 -15.31 -5.14 -4.97
N GLU A 48 -14.94 -6.38 -5.31
CA GLU A 48 -14.34 -6.69 -6.61
C GLU A 48 -15.29 -6.41 -7.78
N ALA A 49 -16.59 -6.64 -7.61
CA ALA A 49 -17.59 -6.32 -8.62
C ALA A 49 -17.68 -4.80 -8.85
N SER A 50 -17.77 -3.99 -7.78
CA SER A 50 -17.78 -2.53 -7.89
C SER A 50 -16.49 -2.00 -8.54
N LEU A 51 -15.34 -2.54 -8.14
CA LEU A 51 -14.04 -2.16 -8.72
C LEU A 51 -13.95 -2.49 -10.21
N ARG A 52 -14.40 -3.69 -10.62
CA ARG A 52 -14.39 -4.12 -12.03
C ARG A 52 -15.37 -3.31 -12.88
N ALA A 53 -16.51 -2.92 -12.30
CA ALA A 53 -17.50 -2.08 -12.96
C ALA A 53 -17.11 -0.59 -12.98
N GLU A 54 -15.99 -0.21 -12.36
CA GLU A 54 -15.58 1.18 -12.15
C GLU A 54 -16.67 2.04 -11.49
N ASP A 55 -17.48 1.42 -10.62
CA ASP A 55 -18.50 2.11 -9.84
C ASP A 55 -17.85 2.81 -8.64
N TRP A 56 -17.20 3.93 -8.93
CA TRP A 56 -16.43 4.69 -7.95
C TRP A 56 -17.30 5.27 -6.83
N ALA A 57 -18.57 5.56 -7.09
CA ALA A 57 -19.49 6.03 -6.06
C ALA A 57 -19.70 4.96 -4.98
N SER A 58 -20.00 3.72 -5.38
CA SER A 58 -20.12 2.59 -4.45
C SER A 58 -18.80 2.26 -3.76
N VAL A 59 -17.67 2.35 -4.47
CA VAL A 59 -16.33 2.15 -3.87
C VAL A 59 -16.06 3.18 -2.77
N TYR A 60 -16.35 4.47 -3.00
CA TYR A 60 -16.13 5.51 -2.00
C TYR A 60 -17.11 5.41 -0.82
N GLN A 61 -18.37 5.05 -1.05
CA GLN A 61 -19.31 4.74 0.03
C GLN A 61 -18.80 3.56 0.89
N ARG A 62 -18.25 2.52 0.25
CA ARG A 62 -17.68 1.38 0.96
C ARG A 62 -16.47 1.79 1.79
N ILE A 63 -15.57 2.62 1.26
CA ILE A 63 -14.41 3.14 1.98
C ILE A 63 -14.84 3.87 3.26
N GLU A 64 -15.86 4.72 3.18
CA GLU A 64 -16.40 5.42 4.34
C GLU A 64 -17.01 4.46 5.37
N ALA A 65 -17.71 3.41 4.90
CA ALA A 65 -18.28 2.38 5.77
C ALA A 65 -17.23 1.47 6.42
N THR A 66 -16.11 1.19 5.73
CA THR A 66 -15.00 0.38 6.28
C THR A 66 -14.24 1.14 7.36
N GLY A 67 -14.17 2.46 7.28
CA GLY A 67 -13.48 3.29 8.25
C GLY A 67 -11.96 3.21 8.14
N THR A 68 -11.28 3.69 9.17
CA THR A 68 -9.80 3.85 9.19
C THR A 68 -9.12 2.99 10.27
N GLU A 69 -9.92 2.23 11.00
CA GLU A 69 -9.49 1.32 12.05
C GLU A 69 -8.65 0.18 11.49
N ILE A 70 -7.61 -0.21 12.24
CA ILE A 70 -6.76 -1.34 11.87
C ILE A 70 -7.63 -2.61 11.74
N PRO A 71 -7.49 -3.40 10.66
CA PRO A 71 -8.27 -4.61 10.45
C PRO A 71 -8.18 -5.56 11.64
N THR A 72 -9.33 -6.09 12.06
CA THR A 72 -9.41 -7.07 13.15
C THR A 72 -9.31 -8.51 12.64
N ASN A 73 -9.42 -8.72 11.33
CA ASN A 73 -9.35 -10.03 10.70
C ASN A 73 -8.87 -9.95 9.24
N ALA A 74 -8.55 -11.12 8.70
CA ALA A 74 -8.01 -11.31 7.35
C ALA A 74 -8.97 -10.89 6.22
N GLU A 75 -10.29 -11.00 6.42
CA GLU A 75 -11.29 -10.55 5.41
C GLU A 75 -11.26 -9.02 5.27
N GLN A 76 -11.22 -8.30 6.40
CA GLN A 76 -11.13 -6.84 6.41
C GLN A 76 -9.82 -6.35 5.78
N GLU A 77 -8.69 -7.00 6.08
CA GLU A 77 -7.39 -6.64 5.48
C GLU A 77 -7.37 -6.94 3.97
N LEU A 78 -7.97 -8.05 3.52
CA LEU A 78 -8.15 -8.35 2.10
C LEU A 78 -9.01 -7.30 1.39
N VAL A 79 -10.16 -6.92 1.98
CA VAL A 79 -11.03 -5.87 1.42
C VAL A 79 -10.26 -4.55 1.31
N ALA A 80 -9.54 -4.14 2.36
CA ALA A 80 -8.72 -2.93 2.32
C ALA A 80 -7.62 -3.02 1.25
N TYR A 81 -6.97 -4.17 1.10
CA TYR A 81 -5.98 -4.39 0.04
C TYR A 81 -6.58 -4.25 -1.36
N ARG A 82 -7.78 -4.81 -1.61
CA ARG A 82 -8.49 -4.69 -2.90
C ARG A 82 -8.87 -3.24 -3.19
N LEU A 83 -9.47 -2.56 -2.23
CA LEU A 83 -9.84 -1.15 -2.35
C LEU A 83 -8.61 -0.27 -2.62
N ALA A 84 -7.55 -0.39 -1.82
CA ALA A 84 -6.33 0.39 -1.99
C ALA A 84 -5.65 0.14 -3.35
N THR A 85 -5.71 -1.09 -3.86
CA THR A 85 -5.21 -1.41 -5.20
C THR A 85 -6.06 -0.76 -6.29
N GLY A 86 -7.39 -0.89 -6.20
CA GLY A 86 -8.33 -0.30 -7.16
C GLY A 86 -8.26 1.22 -7.23
N LEU A 87 -8.02 1.89 -6.09
CA LEU A 87 -7.90 3.35 -6.04
C LEU A 87 -6.75 3.89 -6.90
N GLN A 88 -5.75 3.10 -7.29
CA GLN A 88 -4.70 3.56 -8.22
C GLN A 88 -5.28 4.10 -9.54
N ALA A 89 -6.35 3.47 -10.05
CA ALA A 89 -7.03 3.87 -11.28
C ALA A 89 -8.21 4.84 -11.05
N ALA A 90 -8.74 4.92 -9.82
CA ALA A 90 -9.94 5.69 -9.52
C ALA A 90 -9.77 7.21 -9.76
N PRO A 91 -10.87 7.96 -10.01
CA PRO A 91 -10.87 9.42 -9.91
C PRO A 91 -10.46 9.87 -8.51
N MET A 92 -9.58 10.87 -8.39
CA MET A 92 -9.10 11.32 -7.07
C MET A 92 -10.24 11.95 -6.26
N ALA A 93 -10.47 11.44 -5.05
CA ALA A 93 -11.44 11.98 -4.10
C ALA A 93 -10.82 12.14 -2.70
N GLU A 94 -11.25 13.15 -1.95
CA GLU A 94 -10.68 13.46 -0.63
C GLU A 94 -10.97 12.37 0.42
N SER A 95 -12.15 11.75 0.37
CA SER A 95 -12.48 10.60 1.23
C SER A 95 -11.49 9.44 1.00
N GLY A 96 -11.22 9.10 -0.27
CA GLY A 96 -10.20 8.11 -0.64
C GLY A 96 -8.80 8.51 -0.20
N ARG A 97 -8.43 9.79 -0.33
CA ARG A 97 -7.09 10.28 0.07
C ARG A 97 -6.87 10.13 1.57
N ARG A 98 -7.81 10.61 2.38
CA ARG A 98 -7.77 10.48 3.85
C ARG A 98 -7.70 9.01 4.28
N TRP A 99 -8.51 8.17 3.66
CA TRP A 99 -8.51 6.75 3.95
C TRP A 99 -7.18 6.08 3.60
N LEU A 100 -6.65 6.31 2.40
CA LEU A 100 -5.35 5.79 1.97
C LEU A 100 -4.21 6.23 2.90
N GLN A 101 -4.23 7.48 3.38
CA GLN A 101 -3.26 7.99 4.36
C GLN A 101 -3.32 7.21 5.68
N ALA A 102 -4.52 6.91 6.18
CA ALA A 102 -4.68 6.10 7.39
C ALA A 102 -4.18 4.66 7.17
N VAL A 103 -4.58 4.01 6.09
CA VAL A 103 -4.16 2.64 5.74
C VAL A 103 -2.65 2.53 5.56
N ALA A 104 -2.00 3.56 5.02
CA ALA A 104 -0.54 3.60 4.83
C ALA A 104 0.27 3.55 6.15
N LEU A 105 -0.39 3.71 7.30
CA LEU A 105 0.20 3.67 8.64
C LEU A 105 -0.10 2.36 9.39
N TRP A 106 -0.93 1.47 8.83
CA TRP A 106 -1.27 0.21 9.49
C TRP A 106 -0.06 -0.73 9.59
N SER A 107 0.04 -1.43 10.72
CA SER A 107 0.91 -2.58 10.89
C SER A 107 0.37 -3.79 10.11
N VAL A 108 1.25 -4.72 9.72
CA VAL A 108 0.85 -5.98 9.09
C VAL A 108 -0.02 -6.79 10.05
N VAL A 109 -1.21 -7.23 9.63
CA VAL A 109 -2.15 -7.98 10.47
C VAL A 109 -2.11 -9.47 10.14
N THR A 110 -2.14 -9.83 8.86
CA THR A 110 -2.20 -11.22 8.40
C THR A 110 -0.94 -11.59 7.63
N THR A 111 -0.36 -12.74 7.95
CA THR A 111 0.79 -13.30 7.22
C THR A 111 0.45 -14.64 6.57
N GLU A 112 1.16 -14.98 5.51
CA GLU A 112 1.17 -16.32 4.92
C GLU A 112 2.60 -16.85 4.87
N ALA A 113 2.75 -18.17 4.96
CA ALA A 113 4.03 -18.83 4.86
C ALA A 113 4.30 -19.21 3.40
N LEU A 114 5.34 -18.61 2.81
CA LEU A 114 5.82 -18.99 1.49
C LEU A 114 7.05 -19.89 1.61
N PRO A 115 7.18 -20.93 0.76
CA PRO A 115 8.39 -21.74 0.70
C PRO A 115 9.53 -20.94 0.07
N ASP A 116 10.66 -20.85 0.77
CA ASP A 116 11.92 -20.31 0.26
C ASP A 116 13.08 -21.24 0.64
N ALA A 117 13.73 -21.82 -0.36
CA ALA A 117 14.91 -22.67 -0.22
C ALA A 117 14.83 -23.77 0.88
N GLY A 118 13.65 -24.37 1.09
CA GLY A 118 13.42 -25.41 2.10
C GLY A 118 13.02 -24.89 3.49
N HIS A 119 12.87 -23.58 3.65
CA HIS A 119 12.36 -22.92 4.85
C HIS A 119 11.06 -22.15 4.56
N GLY A 120 10.20 -21.99 5.55
CA GLY A 120 8.99 -21.17 5.43
C GLY A 120 9.27 -19.73 5.88
N ILE A 121 9.06 -18.75 5.00
CA ILE A 121 9.15 -17.33 5.34
C ILE A 121 7.74 -16.77 5.51
N GLN A 122 7.51 -16.05 6.62
CA GLN A 122 6.26 -15.33 6.85
C GLN A 122 6.30 -14.01 6.07
N VAL A 123 5.37 -13.86 5.13
CA VAL A 123 5.18 -12.63 4.38
C VAL A 123 3.77 -12.08 4.64
N PRO A 124 3.52 -10.77 4.46
CA PRO A 124 2.16 -10.24 4.53
C PRO A 124 1.25 -10.94 3.52
N ALA A 125 0.13 -11.52 3.96
CA ALA A 125 -0.83 -12.17 3.07
C ALA A 125 -1.58 -11.15 2.21
N PHE A 126 -1.88 -9.98 2.78
CA PHE A 126 -2.60 -8.90 2.12
C PHE A 126 -1.87 -7.58 2.38
N PRO A 127 -0.97 -7.13 1.50
CA PRO A 127 -0.11 -5.97 1.77
C PRO A 127 -0.86 -4.63 1.56
N ALA A 128 -1.97 -4.42 2.29
CA ALA A 128 -2.84 -3.25 2.19
C ALA A 128 -2.08 -1.92 2.40
N THR A 129 -1.19 -1.87 3.40
CA THR A 129 -0.31 -0.71 3.67
C THR A 129 0.55 -0.35 2.46
N HIS A 130 1.14 -1.35 1.79
CA HIS A 130 1.96 -1.13 0.60
C HIS A 130 1.12 -0.67 -0.60
N ALA A 131 -0.05 -1.29 -0.80
CA ALA A 131 -0.99 -0.88 -1.85
C ALA A 131 -1.43 0.57 -1.65
N ALA A 132 -1.74 0.98 -0.42
CA ALA A 132 -2.17 2.34 -0.11
C ALA A 132 -1.09 3.38 -0.39
N ARG A 133 0.16 3.12 0.03
CA ARG A 133 1.31 3.98 -0.31
C ARG A 133 1.53 4.09 -1.81
N THR A 134 1.28 3.01 -2.55
CA THR A 134 1.40 3.00 -4.01
C THR A 134 0.29 3.85 -4.65
N ALA A 135 -0.95 3.70 -4.21
CA ALA A 135 -2.07 4.55 -4.68
C ALA A 135 -1.82 6.04 -4.41
N LEU A 136 -1.33 6.40 -3.22
CA LEU A 136 -0.97 7.79 -2.91
C LEU A 136 0.09 8.36 -3.85
N ARG A 137 1.14 7.58 -4.16
CA ARG A 137 2.17 7.99 -5.13
C ARG A 137 1.60 8.18 -6.53
N VAL A 138 0.71 7.27 -6.97
CA VAL A 138 0.05 7.38 -8.28
C VAL A 138 -0.84 8.63 -8.35
N TRP A 139 -1.61 8.90 -7.31
CA TRP A 139 -2.45 10.10 -7.23
C TRP A 139 -1.62 11.39 -7.23
N GLN A 140 -0.53 11.42 -6.46
CA GLN A 140 0.38 12.56 -6.46
C GLN A 140 0.94 12.82 -7.86
N ALA A 141 1.42 11.77 -8.55
CA ALA A 141 1.94 11.90 -9.91
C ALA A 141 0.87 12.39 -10.92
N ARG A 142 -0.39 11.96 -10.76
CA ARG A 142 -1.51 12.41 -11.61
C ARG A 142 -1.85 13.89 -11.38
N ASP A 143 -1.87 14.32 -10.12
CA ASP A 143 -2.09 15.71 -9.73
C ASP A 143 -0.95 16.61 -10.25
N ASP A 144 0.30 16.22 -10.05
CA ASP A 144 1.47 16.95 -10.56
C ASP A 144 1.45 17.05 -12.10
N ALA A 145 1.11 15.96 -12.79
CA ALA A 145 0.97 15.96 -14.24
C ALA A 145 -0.20 16.85 -14.74
N GLN A 146 -1.25 17.02 -13.94
CA GLN A 146 -2.33 17.94 -14.27
C GLN A 146 -1.89 19.40 -14.07
N ARG A 147 -1.26 19.73 -12.94
CA ARG A 147 -0.70 21.07 -12.68
C ARG A 147 0.32 21.49 -13.74
N LEU A 148 1.17 20.56 -14.17
CA LEU A 148 2.11 20.81 -15.28
C LEU A 148 1.39 21.13 -16.59
N ARG A 149 0.33 20.38 -16.94
CA ARG A 149 -0.47 20.65 -18.15
C ARG A 149 -1.14 22.02 -18.09
N GLU A 150 -1.69 22.40 -16.94
CA GLU A 150 -2.32 23.72 -16.71
C GLU A 150 -1.30 24.86 -16.76
N ALA A 151 -0.11 24.67 -16.21
CA ALA A 151 0.97 25.64 -16.28
C ALA A 151 1.45 25.90 -17.72
N ILE A 152 1.63 24.82 -18.49
CA ILE A 152 2.01 24.91 -19.91
C ILE A 152 0.91 25.64 -20.70
N SER A 153 -0.36 25.34 -20.46
CA SER A 153 -1.46 25.97 -21.19
C SER A 153 -1.66 27.45 -20.84
N THR A 154 -1.26 27.87 -19.64
CA THR A 154 -1.40 29.25 -19.15
C THR A 154 -0.10 30.06 -19.21
N SER A 155 1.02 29.46 -19.66
CA SER A 155 2.37 30.05 -19.63
C SER A 155 2.82 30.56 -18.25
N GLN A 156 2.22 30.03 -17.17
CA GLN A 156 2.58 30.36 -15.79
C GLN A 156 3.19 29.12 -15.13
N TRP A 157 4.51 29.12 -14.96
CA TRP A 157 5.21 28.03 -14.30
C TRP A 157 4.86 28.01 -12.80
N PRO A 158 4.48 26.86 -12.21
CA PRO A 158 4.25 26.76 -10.78
C PRO A 158 5.61 26.98 -10.11
N GLY A 159 5.69 27.89 -9.13
CA GLY A 159 6.96 28.25 -8.49
C GLY A 159 7.75 27.07 -7.88
N ALA A 160 7.09 25.95 -7.60
CA ALA A 160 7.71 24.71 -7.11
C ALA A 160 8.25 23.78 -8.23
N LEU A 161 7.92 24.06 -9.49
CA LEU A 161 8.27 23.27 -10.68
C LEU A 161 9.14 24.07 -11.65
N SER A 162 9.63 25.25 -11.26
CA SER A 162 10.57 26.04 -12.07
C SER A 162 11.75 25.15 -12.44
N PRO A 163 11.90 24.77 -13.73
CA PRO A 163 13.11 24.13 -14.15
C PRO A 163 14.16 25.23 -14.02
N ASN A 164 15.11 25.08 -13.10
CA ASN A 164 16.30 25.90 -13.09
C ASN A 164 16.78 26.01 -14.54
N GLY A 165 16.69 27.21 -15.11
CA GLY A 165 16.94 27.51 -16.53
C GLY A 165 18.38 27.23 -16.98
N GLU A 166 19.18 26.57 -16.15
CA GLU A 166 20.56 26.16 -16.40
C GLU A 166 20.68 24.75 -17.02
N LEU A 167 19.64 23.90 -16.97
CA LEU A 167 19.72 22.52 -17.48
C LEU A 167 19.37 22.36 -18.97
N LEU A 168 18.83 23.39 -19.63
CA LEU A 168 18.49 23.36 -21.07
C LEU A 168 19.48 24.15 -21.94
N ALA A 169 20.55 24.70 -21.35
CA ALA A 169 21.55 25.51 -22.05
C ALA A 169 22.96 24.89 -22.02
N ARG A 170 23.09 23.57 -21.84
CA ARG A 170 24.36 22.84 -21.97
C ARG A 170 24.24 21.70 -22.96
#